data_AF-A0A6I6DFS5-F1
#
_entry.id   AF-A0A6I6DFS5-F1
#
_cell.length_a   1.000
_cell.length_b   1.000
_cell.length_c   1.000
_cell.angle_alpha   90.00
_cell.angle_beta   90.00
_cell.angle_gamma   90.00
#
_symmetry.space_group_name_H-M   'P 1'
#
loop_
_entity.id
_entity.type
_entity.pdbx_description
1 polymer ?
#
loop_
_entity_poly.entity_id
_entity_poly.type
_entity_poly.pdbx_seq_one_letter_code
_entity_poly.pdbx_strand_id
1 'polypeptide(L)'
;MIIASFLVYSIIFLTIFNYSYLKEKKENPNIPKKPISKAFWFPVSLALAFTIIVDAMKFFFIFNIIIFLVVGVVLYWLFNFYSKR
;
A
#
# COMPACT_ATOMS: atom_id res chain seq x y z
N MET A 1 10.09 3.40 9.37
CA MET A 1 9.16 2.49 8.66
C MET A 1 9.03 2.81 7.18
N ILE A 2 8.87 4.08 6.79
CA ILE A 2 8.58 4.46 5.40
C ILE A 2 9.62 3.95 4.38
N ILE A 3 10.92 4.00 4.72
CA ILE A 3 12.02 3.48 3.87
C ILE A 3 11.92 1.94 3.71
N ALA A 4 11.63 1.22 4.79
CA ALA A 4 11.46 -0.23 4.74
C ALA A 4 10.24 -0.62 3.89
N SER A 5 9.12 0.09 4.06
CA SER A 5 7.93 -0.10 3.23
C SER A 5 8.20 0.19 1.76
N PHE A 6 8.93 1.26 1.46
CA PHE A 6 9.35 1.60 0.11
C PHE A 6 10.22 0.51 -0.53
N LEU A 7 11.20 -0.03 0.21
CA LEU A 7 12.04 -1.14 -0.28
C LEU A 7 11.21 -2.38 -0.59
N VAL A 8 10.30 -2.76 0.29
CA VAL A 8 9.39 -3.89 0.08
C VAL A 8 8.53 -3.67 -1.16
N TYR A 9 7.86 -2.52 -1.29
CA TYR A 9 7.03 -2.22 -2.45
C TYR A 9 7.86 -2.13 -3.74
N SER A 10 9.09 -1.61 -3.69
CA SER A 10 9.99 -1.55 -4.84
C SER A 10 10.37 -2.94 -5.32
N ILE A 11 10.74 -3.85 -4.42
CA ILE A 11 11.06 -5.23 -4.77
C ILE A 11 9.85 -5.94 -5.38
N ILE A 12 8.67 -5.77 -4.78
CA ILE A 12 7.41 -6.35 -5.27
C ILE A 12 7.12 -5.85 -6.69
N PHE A 13 7.07 -4.53 -6.90
CA PHE A 13 6.73 -3.98 -8.21
C PHE A 13 7.82 -4.28 -9.25
N LEU A 14 9.10 -4.18 -8.91
CA LEU A 14 10.18 -4.56 -9.83
C LEU A 14 10.05 -6.02 -10.27
N THR A 15 9.69 -6.91 -9.35
CA THR A 15 9.48 -8.32 -9.67
C THR A 15 8.27 -8.49 -10.56
N ILE A 16 7.10 -7.96 -10.19
CA ILE A 16 5.86 -8.09 -10.96
C ILE A 16 6.03 -7.54 -12.39
N PHE A 17 6.55 -6.33 -12.54
CA PHE A 17 6.66 -5.66 -13.84
C PHE A 17 7.78 -6.19 -14.72
N ASN A 18 8.77 -6.89 -14.15
CA ASN A 18 9.84 -7.51 -14.93
C ASN A 18 9.74 -9.04 -15.01
N TYR A 19 8.78 -9.67 -14.33
CA TYR A 19 8.64 -11.14 -14.31
C TYR A 19 8.50 -11.73 -15.71
N SER A 20 7.60 -11.18 -16.52
CA SER A 20 7.39 -11.62 -17.90
C SER A 20 8.66 -11.47 -18.74
N TYR A 21 9.36 -10.35 -18.62
CA TYR A 21 10.61 -10.12 -19.36
C TYR A 21 11.73 -11.07 -18.93
N LEU A 22 11.85 -11.35 -17.62
CA LEU A 22 12.84 -12.29 -17.10
C LEU A 22 12.56 -13.72 -17.56
N LYS A 23 11.29 -14.12 -17.62
CA LYS A 23 10.88 -15.42 -18.15
C LYS A 23 11.23 -15.54 -19.63
N GLU A 24 10.86 -14.56 -20.43
CA GLU A 24 11.08 -14.58 -21.88
C GLU A 24 12.57 -14.54 -22.23
N LYS A 25 13.37 -13.74 -21.50
CA LYS A 25 14.82 -13.67 -21.66
C LYS A 25 15.52 -15.00 -21.35
N LYS A 26 14.95 -15.81 -20.45
CA LYS A 26 15.45 -17.15 -20.14
C LYS A 26 15.18 -18.13 -21.30
N GLU A 27 14.06 -17.98 -21.98
CA GLU A 27 13.64 -18.85 -23.10
C GLU A 27 14.26 -18.40 -24.43
N ASN A 28 14.46 -17.10 -24.63
CA ASN A 28 15.07 -16.53 -25.84
C ASN A 28 16.16 -15.49 -25.46
N PRO A 29 17.45 -15.89 -25.50
CA PRO A 29 18.57 -15.03 -25.11
C PRO A 29 18.74 -13.77 -25.97
N ASN A 30 18.20 -13.77 -27.20
CA ASN A 30 18.36 -12.68 -28.17
C ASN A 30 17.30 -11.57 -28.05
N ILE A 31 16.46 -11.61 -27.01
CA ILE A 31 15.42 -10.60 -26.79
C ILE A 31 16.05 -9.20 -26.57
N PRO A 32 15.50 -8.15 -27.22
CA PRO A 32 16.00 -6.80 -27.06
C PRO A 32 15.91 -6.32 -25.61
N LYS A 33 16.85 -5.47 -25.19
CA LYS A 33 16.87 -4.92 -23.83
C LYS A 33 15.64 -4.04 -23.60
N LYS A 34 14.91 -4.31 -22.52
CA LYS A 34 13.79 -3.48 -22.09
C LYS A 34 14.30 -2.08 -21.72
N PRO A 35 13.62 -0.98 -22.13
CA PRO A 35 14.02 0.37 -21.76
C PRO A 35 14.07 0.54 -20.24
N ILE A 36 15.13 1.18 -19.73
CA ILE A 36 15.34 1.45 -18.29
C ILE A 36 14.16 2.20 -17.67
N SER A 37 13.51 3.09 -18.42
CA SER A 37 12.30 3.80 -17.96
C SER A 37 11.16 2.84 -17.59
N LYS A 38 10.93 1.80 -18.40
CA LYS A 38 9.86 0.82 -18.18
C LYS A 38 10.27 -0.31 -17.23
N ALA A 39 11.56 -0.63 -17.19
CA ALA A 39 12.09 -1.72 -16.36
C ALA A 39 12.33 -1.30 -14.91
N PHE A 40 12.80 -0.07 -14.68
CA PHE A 40 13.24 0.38 -13.36
C PHE A 40 12.46 1.60 -12.88
N TRP A 41 12.44 2.70 -13.64
CA TRP A 41 11.84 3.95 -13.19
C TRP A 41 10.33 3.82 -12.95
N PHE A 42 9.60 3.15 -13.84
CA PHE A 42 8.17 2.97 -13.67
C PHE A 42 7.80 2.17 -12.41
N PRO A 43 8.35 0.96 -12.17
CA PRO A 43 8.08 0.22 -10.93
C PRO A 43 8.49 0.96 -9.66
N VAL A 44 9.62 1.67 -9.68
CA VAL A 44 10.13 2.40 -8.50
C VAL A 44 9.27 3.62 -8.19
N SER A 45 8.85 4.39 -9.21
CA SER A 45 7.93 5.50 -9.02
C SER A 45 6.57 5.03 -8.50
N LEU A 46 6.09 3.87 -8.97
CA LEU A 46 4.87 3.26 -8.47
C LEU A 46 5.02 2.83 -7.00
N ALA A 47 6.15 2.24 -6.63
CA ALA A 47 6.46 1.90 -5.24
C ALA A 47 6.45 3.12 -4.32
N LEU A 48 7.00 4.25 -4.80
CA LEU A 48 7.01 5.51 -4.06
C LEU A 48 5.58 6.02 -3.82
N ALA A 49 4.77 6.07 -4.88
CA ALA A 49 3.37 6.49 -4.78
C ALA A 49 2.58 5.59 -3.81
N PHE A 50 2.75 4.26 -3.92
CA PHE A 50 2.07 3.31 -3.05
C PHE A 50 2.48 3.44 -1.59
N THR A 51 3.77 3.70 -1.33
CA THR A 51 4.28 3.92 0.03
C THR A 51 3.58 5.10 0.69
N ILE A 52 3.46 6.22 -0.01
CA ILE A 52 2.82 7.44 0.49
C ILE A 52 1.32 7.20 0.72
N ILE A 53 0.64 6.57 -0.24
CA ILE A 53 -0.80 6.28 -0.15
C ILE A 53 -1.09 5.38 1.05
N VAL A 54 -0.35 4.27 1.20
CA VAL A 54 -0.59 3.33 2.30
C VAL A 54 -0.30 3.97 3.65
N ASP A 55 0.72 4.82 3.74
CA ASP A 55 1.03 5.54 4.97
C ASP A 55 -0.10 6.50 5.36
N ALA A 56 -0.62 7.27 4.39
CA ALA A 56 -1.79 8.12 4.59
C ALA A 56 -3.02 7.30 5.00
N MET A 57 -3.27 6.16 4.35
CA MET A 57 -4.41 5.29 4.68
C MET A 57 -4.33 4.72 6.10
N LYS A 58 -3.13 4.38 6.60
CA LYS A 58 -2.96 3.94 8.00
C LYS A 58 -3.41 5.02 8.97
N PHE A 59 -3.04 6.26 8.70
CA PHE A 59 -3.46 7.40 9.51
C PHE A 59 -4.99 7.54 9.52
N PHE A 60 -5.63 7.50 8.33
CA PHE A 60 -7.09 7.50 8.23
C PHE A 60 -7.73 6.34 8.99
N PHE A 61 -7.19 5.14 8.88
CA PHE A 61 -7.72 3.95 9.55
C PHE A 61 -7.69 4.09 11.07
N ILE A 62 -6.58 4.57 11.64
CA ILE A 62 -6.45 4.82 13.08
C ILE A 62 -7.47 5.87 13.54
N PHE A 63 -7.63 6.95 12.77
CA PHE A 63 -8.59 8.00 13.11
C PHE A 63 -10.03 7.49 13.14
N ASN A 64 -10.38 6.62 12.18
CA ASN A 64 -11.69 5.97 12.16
C ASN A 64 -11.93 5.07 13.38
N ILE A 65 -10.94 4.29 13.84
CA ILE A 65 -11.06 3.47 15.05
C ILE A 65 -11.36 4.36 16.28
N ILE A 66 -10.66 5.49 16.41
CA ILE A 66 -10.89 6.44 17.52
C ILE A 66 -12.31 6.99 17.47
N ILE A 67 -12.79 7.40 16.28
CA ILE A 67 -14.16 7.88 16.11
C ILE A 67 -15.17 6.80 16.52
N PHE A 68 -14.97 5.55 16.10
CA PHE A 68 -15.86 4.45 16.47
C PHE A 68 -15.91 4.22 17.98
N LEU A 69 -14.77 4.30 18.68
CA LEU A 69 -14.73 4.21 20.14
C LEU A 69 -15.51 5.34 20.81
N VAL A 70 -15.30 6.58 20.37
CA VAL A 70 -16.01 7.75 20.90
C VAL A 70 -17.51 7.59 20.70
N VAL A 71 -17.94 7.23 19.49
CA VAL A 71 -19.36 6.99 19.18
C VAL A 71 -19.93 5.87 20.06
N GLY A 72 -19.19 4.78 20.27
CA GLY A 72 -19.60 3.70 21.17
C GLY A 72 -19.83 4.16 22.61
N VAL A 73 -18.93 4.97 23.16
CA VAL A 73 -19.06 5.55 24.52
C VAL A 73 -20.27 6.48 24.60
N VAL A 74 -20.46 7.34 23.61
CA VAL A 74 -21.60 8.26 23.53
C VAL A 74 -22.91 7.49 23.48
N LEU A 75 -22.99 6.45 22.63
CA LEU A 75 -24.17 5.59 22.53
C LEU A 75 -24.43 4.85 23.84
N TYR A 76 -23.40 4.27 24.48
CA TYR A 76 -23.56 3.62 25.79
C TYR A 76 -24.13 4.57 26.83
N TRP A 77 -23.61 5.80 26.89
CA TRP A 77 -24.09 6.81 27.82
C TRP A 77 -25.54 7.22 27.55
N LEU A 78 -25.89 7.44 26.28
CA LEU A 78 -27.26 7.74 25.86
C LEU A 78 -28.21 6.60 26.23
N PHE A 79 -27.89 5.36 25.88
CA PHE A 79 -28.74 4.21 26.22
C PHE A 79 -28.91 4.04 27.73
N ASN A 80 -27.85 4.22 28.52
CA ASN A 80 -27.94 4.14 29.97
C ASN A 80 -28.79 5.27 30.58
N PHE A 81 -28.76 6.47 29.99
CA PHE A 81 -29.62 7.58 30.42
C PHE A 81 -31.09 7.35 30.04
N TYR A 82 -31.35 6.91 28.81
CA TYR A 82 -32.71 6.63 28.34
C TYR A 82 -33.33 5.41 29.01
N SER A 83 -32.55 4.37 29.31
CA SER A 83 -33.01 3.15 29.98
C SER A 83 -33.29 3.35 31.48
N LYS A 84 -32.84 4.45 32.09
CA LYS A 84 -33.09 4.79 33.50
C LYS A 84 -34.34 5.67 33.71
N ARG A 85 -35.04 6.04 32.64
CA ARG A 85 -36.40 6.60 32.68
C ARG A 85 -37.41 5.49 32.44
#